data_AF-A0A3B0P099-F1
#
_entry.id   AF-A0A3B0P099-F1
#
_cell.length_a   1.000
_cell.length_b   1.000
_cell.length_c   1.000
_cell.angle_alpha   90.00
_cell.angle_beta   90.00
_cell.angle_gamma   90.00
#
_symmetry.space_group_name_H-M   'P 1'
#
loop_
_entity.id
_entity.type
_entity.pdbx_description
1 polymer ?
#
loop_
_entity_poly.entity_id
_entity_poly.type
_entity_poly.pdbx_seq_one_letter_code
_entity_poly.pdbx_strand_id
1 'polypeptide(L)'
;MHNAASRIVFDTIAFEETDIDKDKNDLEGKYKRINDGLRMAYYVRNNEKIFQGSFGSGTDPDHDEGGNSYPTRLDFSRAPSIKSLKGLVFKDVIKTSNKPRKLKNLKLYNNKSFFEISGDDLDNAQFDSVMAVGEQGPPPTIIEFSNGQQTNSIRIKGKNQLSSSAIDNLSVLFQLSRIPKNIQVEEGTYDLKKQLEGQGYTVTFSSVDSDDSFN
;
A
#
# COMPACT_ATOMS: atom_id res chain seq x y z
N MET A 1 -26.53 24.63 -21.46
CA MET A 1 -26.61 23.58 -20.43
C MET A 1 -25.63 23.93 -19.32
N HIS A 2 -26.12 24.27 -18.13
CA HIS A 2 -25.26 24.48 -16.96
C HIS A 2 -24.78 23.11 -16.46
N ASN A 3 -23.50 22.82 -16.60
CA ASN A 3 -22.84 21.72 -15.87
C ASN A 3 -22.70 22.16 -14.41
N ALA A 4 -23.74 21.97 -13.61
CA ALA A 4 -23.63 22.05 -12.16
C ALA A 4 -22.98 20.75 -11.68
N ALA A 5 -21.83 20.84 -11.01
CA ALA A 5 -21.24 19.69 -10.33
C ALA A 5 -22.24 19.18 -9.28
N SER A 6 -22.77 17.97 -9.47
CA SER A 6 -23.89 17.43 -8.69
C SER A 6 -23.48 16.55 -7.51
N ARG A 7 -22.19 16.21 -7.38
CA ARG A 7 -21.66 15.34 -6.32
C ARG A 7 -20.18 15.60 -6.04
N ILE A 8 -19.83 15.72 -4.76
CA ILE A 8 -18.45 15.60 -4.26
C ILE A 8 -18.21 14.13 -3.90
N VAL A 9 -17.13 13.54 -4.39
CA VAL A 9 -16.72 12.17 -4.10
C VAL A 9 -15.36 12.18 -3.43
N PHE A 10 -15.27 11.58 -2.25
CA PHE A 10 -13.98 11.28 -1.62
C PHE A 10 -13.56 9.87 -2.03
N ASP A 11 -12.54 9.76 -2.87
CA ASP A 11 -12.00 8.47 -3.31
C ASP A 11 -10.64 8.17 -2.69
N THR A 12 -9.98 9.17 -2.10
CA THR A 12 -8.68 9.06 -1.45
C THR A 12 -8.79 9.24 0.05
N ILE A 13 -8.32 8.24 0.80
CA ILE A 13 -8.02 8.33 2.22
C ILE A 13 -6.51 8.58 2.32
N ALA A 14 -6.09 9.57 3.10
CA ALA A 14 -4.69 9.88 3.30
C ALA A 14 -4.37 9.90 4.79
N PHE A 15 -3.17 9.41 5.13
CA PHE A 15 -2.64 9.46 6.48
C PHE A 15 -1.24 10.07 6.46
N GLU A 16 -0.85 10.64 7.59
CA GLU A 16 0.44 11.28 7.78
C GLU A 16 1.29 10.53 8.80
N GLU A 17 2.57 10.83 8.83
CA GLU A 17 3.52 10.25 9.79
C GLU A 17 3.08 10.45 11.27
N THR A 18 2.30 11.50 11.55
CA THR A 18 1.75 11.82 12.87
C THR A 18 0.57 10.92 13.28
N ASP A 19 0.01 10.15 12.36
CA ASP A 19 -1.05 9.16 12.64
C ASP A 19 -0.48 7.82 13.15
N ILE A 20 0.85 7.66 13.15
CA ILE A 20 1.55 6.45 13.58
C ILE A 20 2.03 6.65 15.01
N ASP A 21 1.62 5.75 15.92
CA ASP A 21 2.07 5.77 17.30
C ASP A 21 3.46 5.12 17.40
N LYS A 22 4.50 5.96 17.46
CA LYS A 22 5.90 5.54 17.49
C LYS A 22 6.33 4.96 18.84
N ASP A 23 5.52 5.13 19.88
CA ASP A 23 5.80 4.60 21.22
C ASP A 23 5.28 3.15 21.38
N LYS A 24 4.55 2.64 20.38
CA LYS A 24 4.02 1.27 20.38
C LYS A 24 4.92 0.34 19.57
N ASN A 25 5.20 -0.82 20.18
CA ASN A 25 6.01 -1.87 19.57
C ASN A 25 5.18 -2.88 18.78
N ASP A 26 3.90 -3.06 19.12
CA ASP A 26 2.97 -3.92 18.40
C ASP A 26 2.28 -3.17 17.26
N LEU A 27 1.95 -3.89 16.18
CA LEU A 27 1.35 -3.31 14.98
C LEU A 27 -0.06 -2.74 15.23
N GLU A 28 -0.82 -3.34 16.15
CA GLU A 28 -2.19 -2.91 16.47
C GLU A 28 -2.17 -1.52 17.10
N GLY A 29 -1.35 -1.32 18.14
CA GLY A 29 -1.15 -0.04 18.79
C GLY A 29 -0.53 0.99 17.83
N LYS A 30 0.53 0.60 17.12
CA LYS A 30 1.26 1.49 16.20
C LYS A 30 0.36 2.08 15.11
N TYR A 31 -0.55 1.28 14.56
CA TYR A 31 -1.44 1.69 13.47
C TYR A 31 -2.89 1.94 13.91
N LYS A 32 -3.16 2.06 15.21
CA LYS A 32 -4.52 2.18 15.74
C LYS A 32 -5.32 3.31 15.09
N ARG A 33 -4.76 4.53 15.01
CA ARG A 33 -5.45 5.69 14.41
C ARG A 33 -5.76 5.46 12.93
N ILE A 34 -4.81 4.89 12.20
CA ILE A 34 -4.98 4.55 10.78
C ILE A 34 -6.10 3.52 10.62
N ASN A 35 -6.06 2.44 11.40
CA ASN A 35 -7.08 1.38 11.35
C ASN A 35 -8.47 1.87 11.76
N ASP A 36 -8.57 2.74 12.76
CA ASP A 36 -9.83 3.39 13.14
C ASP A 36 -10.37 4.27 12.00
N GLY A 37 -9.49 5.03 11.33
CA GLY A 37 -9.83 5.85 10.17
C GLY A 37 -10.29 5.03 8.96
N LEU A 38 -9.57 3.95 8.63
CA LEU A 38 -9.95 3.01 7.57
C LEU A 38 -11.32 2.38 7.86
N ARG A 39 -11.55 1.91 9.09
CA ARG A 39 -12.84 1.35 9.50
C ARG A 39 -13.96 2.39 9.38
N MET A 40 -13.69 3.63 9.78
CA MET A 40 -14.66 4.72 9.66
C MET A 40 -15.12 4.91 8.21
N ALA A 41 -14.17 5.02 7.28
CA ALA A 41 -14.46 5.25 5.88
C ALA A 41 -15.10 4.03 5.18
N TYR A 42 -14.74 2.81 5.58
CA TYR A 42 -15.12 1.58 4.87
C TYR A 42 -16.39 0.89 5.37
N TYR A 43 -16.74 1.07 6.65
CA TYR A 43 -17.79 0.27 7.29
C TYR A 43 -18.72 1.06 8.20
N VAL A 44 -18.27 2.19 8.77
CA VAL A 44 -19.10 2.96 9.73
C VAL A 44 -19.87 4.07 9.03
N ARG A 45 -19.21 4.78 8.10
CA ARG A 45 -19.77 5.96 7.43
C ARG A 45 -19.90 5.79 5.93
N ASN A 46 -19.68 4.59 5.38
CA ASN A 46 -19.83 4.32 3.95
C ASN A 46 -21.28 4.44 3.44
N ASN A 47 -22.24 4.59 4.34
CA ASN A 47 -23.63 4.95 4.03
C ASN A 47 -23.81 6.46 3.78
N GLU A 48 -22.89 7.30 4.24
CA GLU A 48 -22.91 8.73 3.96
C GLU A 48 -22.37 8.98 2.55
N LYS A 49 -23.12 9.73 1.72
CA LYS A 49 -22.82 9.95 0.29
C LYS A 49 -21.40 10.43 -0.01
N ILE A 50 -20.77 11.15 0.91
CA ILE A 50 -19.40 11.64 0.74
C ILE A 50 -18.36 10.51 0.77
N PHE A 51 -18.61 9.44 1.53
CA PHE A 51 -17.74 8.26 1.63
C PHE A 51 -18.08 7.18 0.59
N GLN A 52 -19.09 7.40 -0.24
CA GLN A 52 -19.58 6.44 -1.25
C GLN A 52 -18.76 6.41 -2.55
N GLY A 53 -17.46 6.70 -2.52
CA GLY A 53 -16.51 6.53 -3.63
C GLY A 53 -17.02 6.95 -5.02
N SER A 54 -16.30 6.54 -6.07
CA SER A 54 -16.73 6.82 -7.46
C SER A 54 -17.64 5.72 -8.02
N PHE A 55 -17.54 4.48 -7.50
CA PHE A 55 -18.16 3.28 -8.08
C PHE A 55 -19.34 2.77 -7.27
N GLY A 56 -20.54 2.85 -7.86
CA GLY A 56 -21.78 2.32 -7.30
C GLY A 56 -22.52 3.32 -6.44
N SER A 57 -23.80 3.55 -6.73
CA SER A 57 -24.71 4.03 -5.70
C SER A 57 -24.99 2.83 -4.80
N GLY A 58 -24.70 2.94 -3.51
CA GLY A 58 -25.34 2.05 -2.55
C GLY A 58 -26.84 2.07 -2.82
N THR A 59 -27.41 0.97 -3.27
CA THR A 59 -28.84 0.90 -3.60
C THR A 59 -29.70 0.82 -2.34
N ASP A 60 -29.06 0.63 -1.17
CA ASP A 60 -29.69 0.61 0.15
C ASP A 60 -28.81 1.35 1.18
N PRO A 61 -29.08 2.64 1.44
CA PRO A 61 -28.26 3.48 2.32
C PRO A 61 -28.29 3.07 3.79
N ASP A 62 -29.27 2.28 4.24
CA ASP A 62 -29.51 2.15 5.68
C ASP A 62 -28.80 0.95 6.31
N HIS A 63 -28.60 -0.17 5.58
CA HIS A 63 -28.09 -1.42 6.18
C HIS A 63 -27.16 -2.32 5.32
N ASP A 64 -26.68 -1.85 4.15
CA ASP A 64 -25.77 -2.63 3.30
C ASP A 64 -24.31 -2.15 3.39
N GLU A 65 -23.74 -2.14 4.60
CA GLU A 65 -22.35 -1.70 4.77
C GLU A 65 -21.38 -2.60 4.00
N GLY A 66 -21.75 -3.84 3.66
CA GLY A 66 -20.94 -4.78 2.89
C GLY A 66 -20.97 -4.55 1.37
N GLY A 67 -22.09 -4.07 0.82
CA GLY A 67 -22.28 -3.81 -0.62
C GLY A 67 -22.11 -2.34 -1.03
N ASN A 68 -22.12 -1.41 -0.06
CA ASN A 68 -21.91 0.00 -0.34
C ASN A 68 -20.51 0.30 -0.90
N SER A 69 -20.50 1.30 -1.77
CA SER A 69 -19.31 1.86 -2.38
C SER A 69 -18.42 2.52 -1.32
N TYR A 70 -17.13 2.65 -1.63
CA TYR A 70 -16.13 3.12 -0.68
C TYR A 70 -14.95 3.77 -1.42
N PRO A 71 -14.12 4.56 -0.72
CA PRO A 71 -12.92 5.14 -1.30
C PRO A 71 -11.91 4.04 -1.65
N THR A 72 -11.42 4.01 -2.89
CA THR A 72 -10.53 2.93 -3.36
C THR A 72 -9.06 3.32 -3.42
N ARG A 73 -8.73 4.55 -3.01
CA ARG A 73 -7.36 5.09 -3.01
C ARG A 73 -6.86 5.34 -1.60
N LEU A 74 -5.62 4.95 -1.35
CA LEU A 74 -4.92 5.15 -0.09
C LEU A 74 -3.61 5.88 -0.34
N ASP A 75 -3.38 6.99 0.36
CA ASP A 75 -2.22 7.86 0.16
C ASP A 75 -1.37 7.97 1.44
N PHE A 76 -0.17 7.36 1.37
CA PHE A 76 0.90 7.44 2.36
C PHE A 76 2.08 8.28 1.89
N SER A 77 1.90 9.16 0.90
CA SER A 77 2.96 10.07 0.44
C SER A 77 3.41 11.09 1.50
N ARG A 78 2.72 11.16 2.65
CA ARG A 78 3.11 11.96 3.83
C ARG A 78 3.45 11.11 5.06
N ALA A 79 3.61 9.79 4.89
CA ALA A 79 3.98 8.86 5.95
C ALA A 79 5.22 8.03 5.54
N PRO A 80 6.43 8.63 5.55
CA PRO A 80 7.67 7.98 5.09
C PRO A 80 8.00 6.64 5.74
N SER A 81 7.53 6.41 6.97
CA SER A 81 7.78 5.16 7.70
C SER A 81 6.88 4.00 7.28
N ILE A 82 5.79 4.24 6.53
CA ILE A 82 4.92 3.18 6.01
C ILE A 82 5.48 2.71 4.67
N LYS A 83 5.96 1.46 4.64
CA LYS A 83 6.51 0.82 3.43
C LYS A 83 5.58 -0.20 2.79
N SER A 84 4.59 -0.69 3.53
CA SER A 84 3.60 -1.67 3.06
C SER A 84 2.27 -1.50 3.78
N LEU A 85 1.29 -2.35 3.45
CA LEU A 85 0.00 -2.40 4.15
C LEU A 85 0.05 -3.32 5.38
N LYS A 86 1.24 -3.75 5.82
CA LYS A 86 1.43 -4.62 6.98
C LYS A 86 0.82 -3.99 8.24
N GLY A 87 0.01 -4.78 8.95
CA GLY A 87 -0.66 -4.33 10.19
C GLY A 87 -1.90 -3.45 9.97
N LEU A 88 -2.25 -3.13 8.71
CA LEU A 88 -3.47 -2.40 8.40
C LEU A 88 -4.67 -3.35 8.22
N VAL A 89 -5.86 -2.89 8.59
CA VAL A 89 -7.07 -3.72 8.65
C VAL A 89 -8.09 -3.29 7.59
N PHE A 90 -8.30 -4.16 6.59
CA PHE A 90 -9.23 -3.92 5.48
C PHE A 90 -10.53 -4.73 5.57
N LYS A 91 -10.77 -5.43 6.68
CA LYS A 91 -12.00 -6.20 6.96
C LYS A 91 -12.77 -5.57 8.12
N ASP A 92 -14.08 -5.77 8.16
CA ASP A 92 -14.87 -5.33 9.32
C ASP A 92 -14.64 -6.28 10.50
N VAL A 93 -14.05 -5.76 11.57
CA VAL A 93 -13.77 -6.49 12.81
C VAL A 93 -15.00 -6.63 13.72
N ILE A 94 -16.07 -5.85 13.46
CA ILE A 94 -17.31 -5.89 14.26
C ILE A 94 -18.37 -6.75 13.56
N LYS A 95 -18.64 -6.51 12.27
CA LYS A 95 -19.60 -7.28 11.46
C LYS A 95 -18.84 -8.09 10.42
N THR A 96 -18.30 -9.24 10.84
CA THR A 96 -17.41 -10.10 10.02
C THR A 96 -18.06 -10.68 8.77
N SER A 97 -19.39 -10.61 8.63
CA SER A 97 -20.11 -10.94 7.40
C SER A 97 -19.87 -9.92 6.26
N ASN A 98 -19.39 -8.71 6.58
CA ASN A 98 -19.06 -7.70 5.58
C ASN A 98 -17.83 -8.13 4.76
N LYS A 99 -17.88 -7.87 3.45
CA LYS A 99 -16.78 -8.21 2.56
C LYS A 99 -15.56 -7.33 2.86
N PRO A 100 -14.33 -7.87 2.85
CA PRO A 100 -13.12 -7.07 2.92
C PRO A 100 -13.06 -6.03 1.79
N ARG A 101 -12.49 -4.86 2.08
CA ARG A 101 -12.25 -3.80 1.10
C ARG A 101 -10.94 -4.00 0.38
N LYS A 102 -10.90 -3.55 -0.87
CA LYS A 102 -9.71 -3.61 -1.70
C LYS A 102 -9.33 -2.24 -2.24
N LEU A 103 -8.05 -2.08 -2.53
CA LEU A 103 -7.49 -0.84 -3.06
C LEU A 103 -7.27 -0.93 -4.57
N LYS A 104 -7.63 0.14 -5.27
CA LYS A 104 -7.27 0.36 -6.67
C LYS A 104 -6.03 1.23 -6.80
N ASN A 105 -5.79 2.16 -5.87
CA ASN A 105 -4.59 3.00 -5.91
C ASN A 105 -3.96 3.06 -4.53
N LEU A 106 -2.65 2.85 -4.48
CA LEU A 106 -1.84 3.02 -3.28
C LEU A 106 -0.68 3.93 -3.62
N LYS A 107 -0.52 5.04 -2.89
CA LYS A 107 0.62 5.94 -3.05
C LYS A 107 1.54 5.81 -1.85
N LEU A 108 2.80 5.44 -2.09
CA LEU A 108 3.83 5.28 -1.06
C LEU A 108 4.83 6.43 -1.13
N TYR A 109 5.36 6.84 0.02
CA TYR A 109 6.43 7.82 0.05
C TYR A 109 7.74 7.25 -0.50
N ASN A 110 8.33 7.93 -1.47
CA ASN A 110 9.70 7.77 -1.89
C ASN A 110 10.27 9.10 -2.40
N ASN A 111 11.56 9.34 -2.12
CA ASN A 111 12.33 10.47 -2.62
C ASN A 111 13.67 10.06 -3.26
N LYS A 112 13.89 8.75 -3.47
CA LYS A 112 15.12 8.19 -4.06
C LYS A 112 14.82 7.48 -5.39
N SER A 113 15.86 7.19 -6.18
CA SER A 113 15.72 6.38 -7.40
C SER A 113 15.33 4.91 -7.12
N PHE A 114 15.53 4.45 -5.89
CA PHE A 114 15.09 3.13 -5.41
C PHE A 114 14.04 3.28 -4.31
N PHE A 115 13.08 2.38 -4.24
CA PHE A 115 12.17 2.27 -3.09
C PHE A 115 12.75 1.29 -2.07
N GLU A 116 12.99 1.76 -0.85
CA GLU A 116 13.58 0.94 0.22
C GLU A 116 12.49 0.25 1.06
N ILE A 117 12.58 -1.08 1.19
CA ILE A 117 11.67 -1.92 1.97
C ILE A 117 12.45 -3.08 2.61
N SER A 118 12.08 -3.52 3.82
CA SER A 118 12.73 -4.69 4.44
C SER A 118 12.04 -6.01 4.06
N GLY A 119 12.74 -7.13 4.24
CA GLY A 119 12.12 -8.45 4.14
C GLY A 119 10.94 -8.63 5.10
N ASP A 120 11.04 -8.05 6.30
CA ASP A 120 9.96 -8.08 7.29
C ASP A 120 8.76 -7.23 6.85
N ASP A 121 8.98 -6.07 6.23
CA ASP A 121 7.87 -5.23 5.73
C ASP A 121 7.15 -5.89 4.55
N LEU A 122 7.88 -6.65 3.71
CA LEU A 122 7.34 -7.47 2.63
C LEU A 122 6.55 -8.67 3.15
N ASP A 123 7.01 -9.28 4.24
CA ASP A 123 6.31 -10.37 4.90
C ASP A 123 5.02 -9.87 5.54
N ASN A 124 3.88 -10.37 5.05
CA ASN A 124 2.55 -9.86 5.38
C ASN A 124 2.35 -8.38 4.99
N ALA A 125 2.97 -7.92 3.90
CA ALA A 125 2.74 -6.60 3.32
C ALA A 125 1.30 -6.37 2.82
N GLN A 126 0.54 -7.45 2.59
CA GLN A 126 -0.84 -7.47 2.11
C GLN A 126 -1.07 -6.84 0.71
N PHE A 127 -0.03 -6.57 -0.09
CA PHE A 127 -0.22 -6.12 -1.47
C PHE A 127 -0.98 -7.16 -2.30
N ASP A 128 -0.67 -8.43 -2.11
CA ASP A 128 -1.27 -9.58 -2.79
C ASP A 128 -2.75 -9.82 -2.49
N SER A 129 -3.21 -9.38 -1.32
CA SER A 129 -4.53 -9.68 -0.78
C SER A 129 -5.46 -8.47 -0.73
N VAL A 130 -4.91 -7.27 -0.54
CA VAL A 130 -5.69 -6.02 -0.42
C VAL A 130 -5.76 -5.26 -1.74
N MET A 131 -4.75 -5.35 -2.61
CA MET A 131 -4.87 -4.69 -3.92
C MET A 131 -5.87 -5.46 -4.79
N ALA A 132 -6.68 -4.73 -5.54
CA ALA A 132 -7.68 -5.27 -6.46
C ALA A 132 -7.04 -5.83 -7.75
N VAL A 133 -6.09 -6.75 -7.61
CA VAL A 133 -5.38 -7.39 -8.73
C VAL A 133 -6.37 -8.21 -9.58
N GLY A 134 -6.34 -8.03 -10.90
CA GLY A 134 -7.18 -8.77 -11.84
C GLY A 134 -8.63 -8.27 -11.97
N GLU A 135 -9.06 -7.32 -11.14
CA GLU A 135 -10.38 -6.71 -11.27
C GLU A 135 -10.44 -5.75 -12.47
N GLN A 136 -11.33 -6.05 -13.43
CA GLN A 136 -11.54 -5.26 -14.62
C GLN A 136 -12.23 -3.92 -14.31
N GLY A 137 -12.02 -2.92 -15.18
CA GLY A 137 -12.65 -1.60 -15.11
C GLY A 137 -11.72 -0.49 -14.59
N PRO A 138 -12.00 0.78 -14.97
CA PRO A 138 -11.25 1.92 -14.46
C PRO A 138 -11.57 2.20 -12.97
N PRO A 139 -10.72 2.93 -12.23
CA PRO A 139 -9.31 3.17 -12.54
C PRO A 139 -8.51 1.86 -12.45
N PRO A 140 -7.38 1.75 -13.16
CA PRO A 140 -6.53 0.56 -13.06
C PRO A 140 -5.97 0.42 -11.64
N THR A 141 -5.74 -0.83 -11.23
CA THR A 141 -5.03 -1.12 -9.98
C THR A 141 -3.55 -0.75 -10.13
N ILE A 142 -3.04 0.17 -9.31
CA ILE A 142 -1.67 0.71 -9.41
C ILE A 142 -1.08 1.05 -8.05
N ILE A 143 0.24 0.90 -7.92
CA ILE A 143 1.02 1.44 -6.81
C ILE A 143 1.87 2.60 -7.36
N GLU A 144 1.80 3.75 -6.73
CA GLU A 144 2.53 4.96 -7.13
C GLU A 144 3.53 5.37 -6.04
N PHE A 145 4.62 6.01 -6.45
CA PHE A 145 5.59 6.59 -5.53
C PHE A 145 5.47 8.12 -5.52
N SER A 146 5.73 8.76 -4.38
CA SER A 146 5.56 10.22 -4.24
C SER A 146 6.50 11.05 -5.13
N ASN A 147 7.62 10.47 -5.58
CA ASN A 147 8.53 11.09 -6.55
C ASN A 147 8.19 10.76 -8.03
N GLY A 148 6.98 10.27 -8.29
CA GLY A 148 6.50 9.97 -9.64
C GLY A 148 7.32 8.86 -10.30
N GLN A 149 7.86 9.15 -11.49
CA GLN A 149 8.57 8.17 -12.32
C GLN A 149 10.07 8.04 -12.00
N GLN A 150 10.56 8.70 -10.95
CA GLN A 150 11.98 8.64 -10.58
C GLN A 150 12.38 7.30 -9.96
N THR A 151 11.42 6.59 -9.34
CA THR A 151 11.65 5.26 -8.77
C THR A 151 11.78 4.24 -9.90
N ASN A 152 12.93 3.56 -9.98
CA ASN A 152 13.24 2.62 -11.05
C ASN A 152 13.76 1.26 -10.54
N SER A 153 13.87 1.09 -9.23
CA SER A 153 14.36 -0.13 -8.59
C SER A 153 13.81 -0.25 -7.16
N ILE A 154 13.94 -1.43 -6.56
CA ILE A 154 13.64 -1.68 -5.14
C ILE A 154 14.94 -2.01 -4.42
N ARG A 155 15.18 -1.43 -3.25
CA ARG A 155 16.26 -1.84 -2.35
C ARG A 155 15.69 -2.64 -1.20
N ILE A 156 16.10 -3.90 -1.08
CA ILE A 156 15.66 -4.78 0.00
C ILE A 156 16.68 -4.71 1.14
N LYS A 157 16.23 -4.26 2.31
CA LYS A 157 17.06 -4.25 3.53
C LYS A 157 17.07 -5.62 4.20
N GLY A 158 18.21 -5.96 4.79
CA GLY A 158 18.40 -7.20 5.51
C GLY A 158 19.16 -8.25 4.69
N LYS A 159 19.59 -9.30 5.39
CA LYS A 159 20.51 -10.32 4.83
C LYS A 159 19.87 -11.67 4.59
N ASN A 160 18.68 -11.87 5.17
CA ASN A 160 17.99 -13.14 5.11
C ASN A 160 17.26 -13.31 3.78
N GLN A 161 17.08 -14.56 3.38
CA GLN A 161 16.17 -14.90 2.28
C GLN A 161 14.74 -14.47 2.62
N LEU A 162 13.97 -14.15 1.59
CA LEU A 162 12.56 -13.81 1.71
C LEU A 162 11.71 -15.05 1.95
N SER A 163 10.68 -14.91 2.77
CA SER A 163 9.60 -15.89 2.89
C SER A 163 8.80 -15.98 1.59
N SER A 164 7.98 -17.04 1.42
CA SER A 164 7.04 -17.13 0.30
C SER A 164 6.07 -15.94 0.26
N SER A 165 5.54 -15.53 1.42
CA SER A 165 4.66 -14.35 1.51
C SER A 165 5.36 -13.07 1.06
N ALA A 166 6.62 -12.87 1.46
CA ALA A 166 7.40 -11.72 1.02
C ALA A 166 7.67 -11.72 -0.50
N ILE A 167 7.92 -12.89 -1.10
CA ILE A 167 8.09 -13.04 -2.55
C ILE A 167 6.79 -12.70 -3.30
N ASP A 168 5.65 -13.21 -2.83
CA ASP A 168 4.34 -12.94 -3.46
C ASP A 168 4.00 -11.44 -3.42
N ASN A 169 4.23 -10.81 -2.27
CA ASN A 169 4.05 -9.36 -2.10
C ASN A 169 5.02 -8.54 -2.95
N LEU A 170 6.28 -8.95 -3.06
CA LEU A 170 7.27 -8.31 -3.92
C LEU A 170 6.87 -8.40 -5.41
N SER A 171 6.37 -9.56 -5.83
CA SER A 171 5.88 -9.78 -7.19
C SER A 171 4.74 -8.81 -7.54
N VAL A 172 3.75 -8.69 -6.65
CA VAL A 172 2.62 -7.76 -6.81
C VAL A 172 3.08 -6.30 -6.77
N LEU A 173 4.04 -5.96 -5.90
CA LEU A 173 4.62 -4.62 -5.87
C LEU A 173 5.24 -4.24 -7.22
N PHE A 174 6.06 -5.10 -7.84
CA PHE A 174 6.60 -4.85 -9.18
C PHE A 174 5.50 -4.80 -10.26
N GLN A 175 4.54 -5.72 -10.22
CA GLN A 175 3.43 -5.75 -11.17
C GLN A 175 2.63 -4.44 -11.16
N LEU A 176 2.31 -3.92 -9.98
CA LEU A 176 1.44 -2.76 -9.82
C LEU A 176 2.19 -1.43 -9.87
N SER A 177 3.46 -1.37 -9.49
CA SER A 177 4.28 -0.15 -9.60
C SER A 177 4.82 0.09 -11.00
N ARG A 178 4.86 -0.95 -11.84
CA ARG A 178 5.30 -0.91 -13.25
C ARG A 178 6.74 -0.39 -13.42
N ILE A 179 7.56 -0.47 -12.39
CA ILE A 179 8.99 -0.18 -12.46
C ILE A 179 9.74 -1.38 -13.05
N PRO A 180 10.94 -1.19 -13.61
CA PRO A 180 11.80 -2.29 -14.01
C PRO A 180 12.08 -3.27 -12.86
N LYS A 181 12.22 -4.56 -13.16
CA LYS A 181 12.49 -5.66 -12.20
C LYS A 181 13.92 -5.64 -11.64
N ASN A 182 14.39 -4.47 -11.24
CA ASN A 182 15.72 -4.23 -10.70
C ASN A 182 15.65 -4.20 -9.17
N ILE A 183 16.46 -5.03 -8.52
CA ILE A 183 16.59 -5.08 -7.06
C ILE A 183 18.02 -4.77 -6.64
N GLN A 184 18.16 -3.98 -5.59
CA GLN A 184 19.42 -3.74 -4.88
C GLN A 184 19.37 -4.48 -3.54
N VAL A 185 20.44 -5.19 -3.19
CA VAL A 185 20.60 -5.89 -1.90
C VAL A 185 21.94 -5.52 -1.26
N GLU A 186 22.07 -5.68 0.05
CA GLU A 186 23.32 -5.38 0.76
C GLU A 186 24.48 -6.27 0.26
N GLU A 187 25.70 -5.74 0.23
CA GLU A 187 26.89 -6.53 -0.12
C GLU A 187 27.05 -7.73 0.83
N GLY A 188 27.43 -8.88 0.25
CA GLY A 188 27.58 -10.14 0.98
C GLY A 188 26.30 -10.97 1.14
N THR A 189 25.13 -10.49 0.68
CA THR A 189 23.84 -11.20 0.76
C THR A 189 23.62 -12.19 -0.40
N TYR A 190 24.59 -13.07 -0.64
CA TYR A 190 24.61 -13.95 -1.82
C TYR A 190 23.39 -14.88 -1.93
N ASP A 191 22.88 -15.39 -0.80
CA ASP A 191 21.73 -16.30 -0.80
C ASP A 191 20.41 -15.60 -1.16
N LEU A 192 20.22 -14.37 -0.65
CA LEU A 192 19.09 -13.52 -1.02
C LEU A 192 19.18 -13.12 -2.50
N LYS A 193 20.36 -12.71 -2.95
CA LYS A 193 20.62 -12.40 -4.36
C LYS A 193 20.24 -13.58 -5.27
N LYS A 194 20.76 -14.78 -4.97
CA LYS A 194 20.48 -16.00 -5.73
C LYS A 194 18.99 -16.35 -5.74
N GLN A 195 18.31 -16.21 -4.61
CA GLN A 195 16.86 -16.45 -4.51
C GLN A 195 16.08 -15.52 -5.45
N LEU A 196 16.37 -14.22 -5.41
CA LEU A 196 15.70 -13.20 -6.22
C LEU A 196 16.01 -13.35 -7.72
N GLU A 197 17.25 -13.67 -8.09
CA GLU A 197 17.60 -13.99 -9.48
C GLU A 197 16.85 -15.21 -10.00
N GLY A 198 16.66 -16.23 -9.14
CA GLY A 198 15.83 -17.39 -9.44
C GLY A 198 14.35 -17.06 -9.70
N GLN A 199 13.86 -15.92 -9.21
CA GLN A 199 12.51 -15.40 -9.48
C GLN A 199 12.46 -14.50 -10.74
N GLY A 200 13.59 -14.31 -11.43
CA GLY A 200 13.68 -13.52 -12.66
C GLY A 200 13.87 -12.01 -12.44
N TYR A 201 14.39 -11.60 -11.28
CA TYR A 201 14.80 -10.22 -11.03
C TYR A 201 16.26 -9.98 -11.45
N THR A 202 16.58 -8.76 -11.89
CA THR A 202 17.96 -8.29 -12.05
C THR A 202 18.45 -7.77 -10.71
N VAL A 203 19.45 -8.41 -10.10
CA VAL A 203 19.88 -8.09 -8.73
C VAL A 203 21.32 -7.58 -8.69
N THR A 204 21.53 -6.39 -8.12
CA THR A 204 22.84 -5.79 -7.89
C THR A 204 23.09 -5.61 -6.40
N PHE A 205 24.36 -5.59 -5.99
CA PHE A 205 24.69 -5.11 -4.65
C PHE A 205 24.53 -3.60 -4.59
N SER A 206 23.97 -3.07 -3.50
CA SER A 206 24.02 -1.65 -3.21
C SER A 206 25.44 -1.29 -2.80
N SER A 207 26.04 -0.28 -3.45
CA SER A 207 27.18 0.40 -2.86
C SER A 207 26.76 0.95 -1.50
N VAL A 208 27.67 0.88 -0.52
CA VAL A 208 27.53 1.71 0.68
C VAL A 208 27.64 3.14 0.18
N ASP A 209 26.50 3.78 -0.07
CA ASP A 209 26.45 5.21 -0.26
C ASP A 209 26.88 5.77 1.10
N SER A 210 28.13 6.22 1.19
CA SER A 210 28.59 7.07 2.27
C SER A 210 27.57 8.18 2.38
N ASP A 211 26.82 8.24 3.48
CA ASP A 211 25.97 9.38 3.80
C ASP A 211 26.78 10.64 3.52
N ASP A 212 26.35 11.39 2.50
CA ASP A 212 26.81 12.75 2.30
C ASP A 212 26.47 13.49 3.59
N SER A 213 27.49 13.62 4.43
CA SER A 213 27.55 14.58 5.51
C SER A 213 27.39 15.97 4.89
N PHE A 214 26.17 16.45 4.81
CA PHE A 214 25.93 17.87 4.61
C PHE A 214 26.08 18.56 5.97
N ASN A 215 27.25 19.20 6.13
CA ASN A 215 27.44 20.35 7.01
C ASN A 215 26.40 21.44 6.72
#